data_AF-A0A1I5JK97-F1
#
_entry.id   AF-A0A1I5JK97-F1
#
_cell.length_a   1.000
_cell.length_b   1.000
_cell.length_c   1.000
_cell.angle_alpha   90.00
_cell.angle_beta   90.00
_cell.angle_gamma   90.00
#
_symmetry.space_group_name_H-M   'P 1'
#
loop_
_entity.id
_entity.type
_entity.pdbx_description
1 polymer ?
#
loop_
_entity_poly.entity_id
_entity_poly.type
_entity_poly.pdbx_seq_one_letter_code
_entity_poly.pdbx_strand_id
1 'polypeptide(L)'
;MRRLVPYMALVLVLAELVLILVSWLLSAALPNSGVRSMLSGEGIRWFMGHFGTILATPILSWLILAAIAIGCLKCCGLFPHPMRFNYRERRAFLIGGGVLLVCVVSLLLLTVVPHAVLVSATGGYFPSPFSYSLIPFLSFSICAFSIVYGLIAGTFQTLRDVYDSLLYGIRWAAPCVLFYILFIQFYESLRFVFG
;
A
#
# COMPACT_ATOMS: atom_id res chain seq x y z
N MET A 1 1.48 -21.77 -9.66
CA MET A 1 1.45 -20.28 -9.55
C MET A 1 2.80 -19.64 -9.23
N ARG A 2 3.60 -20.12 -8.26
CA ARG A 2 4.91 -19.50 -7.92
C ARG A 2 5.92 -19.37 -9.07
N ARG A 3 5.89 -20.28 -10.06
CA ARG A 3 6.76 -20.20 -11.25
C ARG A 3 6.35 -19.09 -12.23
N LEU A 4 5.08 -18.67 -12.25
CA LEU A 4 4.57 -17.66 -13.19
C LEU A 4 4.93 -16.23 -12.78
N VAL A 5 5.06 -15.99 -11.47
CA VAL A 5 5.42 -14.69 -10.88
C VAL A 5 6.66 -14.04 -11.51
N PRO A 6 7.82 -14.73 -11.60
CA PRO A 6 8.99 -14.13 -12.24
C PRO A 6 8.80 -13.87 -13.74
N TYR A 7 8.08 -14.75 -14.45
CA TYR A 7 7.79 -14.52 -15.88
C TYR A 7 6.91 -13.29 -16.10
N MET A 8 5.89 -13.08 -15.25
CA MET A 8 5.05 -11.88 -15.35
C MET A 8 5.85 -10.59 -15.11
N ALA A 9 6.75 -10.59 -14.11
CA ALA A 9 7.62 -9.44 -13.86
C ALA A 9 8.56 -9.18 -15.05
N LEU A 10 9.14 -10.23 -15.63
CA LEU A 10 10.00 -10.15 -16.81
C LEU A 10 9.22 -9.62 -18.03
N VAL A 11 7.99 -10.06 -18.24
CA VAL A 11 7.12 -9.56 -19.32
C VAL A 11 6.85 -8.07 -19.16
N LEU A 12 6.59 -7.57 -17.94
CA LEU A 12 6.39 -6.14 -17.71
C LEU A 12 7.66 -5.32 -18.01
N VAL A 13 8.83 -5.81 -17.59
CA VAL A 13 10.11 -5.14 -17.89
C VAL A 13 10.38 -5.14 -19.39
N LEU A 14 10.16 -6.26 -20.08
CA LEU A 14 10.31 -6.34 -21.54
C LEU A 14 9.31 -5.43 -22.25
N ALA A 15 8.06 -5.37 -21.78
CA ALA A 15 7.05 -4.49 -22.34
C ALA A 15 7.45 -3.02 -22.23
N GLU A 16 8.01 -2.59 -21.10
CA GLU A 16 8.56 -1.24 -20.92
C GLU A 16 9.71 -0.96 -21.89
N LEU A 17 10.66 -1.89 -22.04
CA LEU A 17 11.76 -1.75 -23.01
C LEU A 17 11.24 -1.67 -24.45
N VAL A 18 10.28 -2.52 -24.81
CA VAL A 18 9.65 -2.50 -26.12
C VAL A 18 8.93 -1.18 -26.33
N LEU A 19 8.20 -0.66 -25.34
CA LEU A 19 7.51 0.62 -25.43
C LEU A 19 8.49 1.77 -25.66
N ILE A 20 9.62 1.79 -24.94
CA ILE A 20 10.67 2.80 -25.14
C ILE A 20 11.19 2.77 -26.58
N LEU A 21 11.52 1.59 -27.10
CA LEU A 21 12.04 1.44 -28.47
C LEU A 21 11.00 1.75 -29.55
N VAL A 22 9.77 1.25 -29.38
CA VAL A 22 8.67 1.44 -30.33
C VAL A 22 8.22 2.89 -30.34
N SER A 23 8.15 3.57 -29.19
CA SER A 23 7.80 5.00 -29.14
C SER A 23 8.80 5.86 -29.91
N TRP A 24 10.10 5.52 -29.85
CA TRP A 24 11.12 6.18 -30.64
C TRP A 24 10.97 5.89 -32.13
N LEU A 25 10.81 4.62 -32.50
CA LEU A 25 10.67 4.22 -33.91
C LEU A 25 9.41 4.82 -34.56
N LEU A 26 8.27 4.81 -33.85
CA LEU A 26 7.02 5.39 -34.34
C LEU A 26 7.11 6.91 -34.48
N SER A 27 7.72 7.59 -33.52
CA SER A 27 7.92 9.04 -33.58
C SER A 27 8.84 9.44 -34.76
N ALA A 28 9.83 8.59 -35.08
CA ALA A 28 10.71 8.80 -36.23
C ALA A 28 10.05 8.45 -37.58
N ALA A 29 9.26 7.38 -37.64
CA ALA A 29 8.64 6.88 -38.88
C ALA A 29 7.34 7.63 -39.25
N LEU A 30 6.58 8.11 -38.26
CA LEU A 30 5.28 8.75 -38.44
C LEU A 30 5.21 10.08 -37.65
N PRO A 31 5.78 11.17 -38.19
CA PRO A 31 5.87 12.46 -37.48
C PRO A 31 4.51 13.07 -37.12
N ASN A 32 3.47 12.77 -37.91
CA ASN A 32 2.13 13.32 -37.75
C ASN A 32 1.20 12.47 -36.86
N SER A 33 1.72 11.39 -36.27
CA SER A 33 0.91 10.44 -35.47
C SER A 33 0.57 10.94 -34.07
N GLY A 34 1.19 12.03 -33.60
CA GLY A 34 1.04 12.53 -32.23
C GLY A 34 1.76 11.68 -31.17
N VAL A 35 2.46 10.62 -31.56
CA VAL A 35 3.23 9.74 -30.66
C VAL A 35 4.48 10.45 -30.14
N ARG A 36 4.64 10.48 -28.83
CA ARG A 36 5.82 11.06 -28.16
C ARG A 36 6.88 10.00 -27.92
N SER A 37 8.11 10.27 -28.34
CA SER A 37 9.25 9.38 -28.08
C SER A 37 9.77 9.54 -26.65
N MET A 38 9.91 8.43 -25.94
CA MET A 38 10.56 8.40 -24.62
C MET A 38 12.05 8.74 -24.67
N LEU A 39 12.72 8.41 -25.76
CA LEU A 39 14.15 8.69 -25.95
C LEU A 39 14.42 10.12 -26.43
N SER A 40 13.38 10.93 -26.64
CA SER A 40 13.53 12.35 -26.93
C SER A 40 14.02 13.13 -25.70
N GLY A 41 14.54 14.35 -25.91
CA GLY A 41 14.91 15.23 -24.81
C GLY A 41 13.74 15.57 -23.88
N GLU A 42 12.50 15.62 -24.40
CA GLU A 42 11.29 15.78 -23.58
C GLU A 42 11.01 14.50 -22.77
N GLY A 43 11.07 13.33 -23.40
CA GLY A 43 10.81 12.04 -22.75
C GLY A 43 11.79 11.73 -21.62
N ILE A 44 13.09 11.95 -21.83
CA ILE A 44 14.11 11.73 -20.78
C ILE A 44 13.90 12.69 -19.60
N ARG A 45 13.60 13.97 -19.88
CA ARG A 45 13.31 14.96 -18.83
C ARG A 45 12.04 14.62 -18.06
N TRP A 46 11.00 14.19 -18.76
CA TRP A 46 9.76 13.76 -18.14
C TRP A 46 10.00 12.54 -17.25
N PHE A 47 10.66 11.49 -17.77
CA PHE A 47 10.95 10.26 -17.04
C PHE A 47 11.78 10.55 -15.79
N MET A 48 12.92 11.23 -15.91
CA MET A 48 13.79 11.53 -14.76
C MET A 48 13.14 12.50 -13.76
N GLY A 49 12.33 13.44 -14.25
CA GLY A 49 11.62 14.41 -13.40
C GLY A 49 10.43 13.82 -12.65
N HIS A 50 9.75 12.81 -13.22
CA HIS A 50 8.54 12.21 -12.65
C HIS A 50 8.73 10.82 -12.05
N PHE A 51 9.89 10.18 -12.24
CA PHE A 51 10.13 8.82 -11.72
C PHE A 51 9.78 8.69 -10.22
N GLY A 52 10.29 9.60 -9.39
CA GLY A 52 10.01 9.59 -7.95
C GLY A 52 8.52 9.81 -7.62
N THR A 53 7.84 10.71 -8.34
CA THR A 53 6.42 11.04 -8.06
C THR A 53 5.46 9.98 -8.60
N ILE A 54 5.82 9.30 -9.69
CA ILE A 54 5.10 8.14 -10.24
C ILE A 54 5.16 6.96 -9.27
N LEU A 55 6.30 6.74 -8.61
CA LEU A 55 6.42 5.69 -7.59
C LEU A 55 5.79 6.09 -6.25
N ALA A 56 5.94 7.35 -5.83
CA ALA A 56 5.48 7.84 -4.52
C ALA A 56 3.97 8.12 -4.47
N THR A 57 3.16 7.14 -4.83
CA THR A 57 1.70 7.26 -4.79
C THR A 57 1.13 6.92 -3.41
N PRO A 58 -0.03 7.48 -3.03
CA PRO A 58 -0.76 7.07 -1.83
C PRO A 58 -1.12 5.58 -1.83
N ILE A 59 -1.30 4.97 -3.01
CA ILE A 59 -1.65 3.56 -3.13
C ILE A 59 -0.50 2.66 -2.67
N LEU A 60 0.74 3.02 -3.02
CA LEU A 60 1.92 2.29 -2.57
C LEU A 60 2.04 2.33 -1.04
N SER A 61 1.84 3.51 -0.43
CA SER A 61 1.91 3.65 1.02
C SER A 61 0.78 2.87 1.72
N TRP A 62 -0.44 2.91 1.19
CA TRP A 62 -1.56 2.10 1.68
C TRP A 62 -1.27 0.60 1.61
N LEU A 63 -0.67 0.13 0.51
CA LEU A 63 -0.32 -1.27 0.33
C LEU A 63 0.71 -1.73 1.37
N ILE A 64 1.76 -0.93 1.62
CA ILE A 64 2.79 -1.23 2.62
C ILE A 64 2.19 -1.24 4.02
N LEU A 65 1.38 -0.23 4.38
CA LEU A 65 0.77 -0.15 5.71
C LEU A 65 -0.23 -1.29 5.96
N ALA A 66 -1.05 -1.63 4.97
CA ALA A 66 -1.96 -2.76 5.05
C ALA A 66 -1.19 -4.08 5.20
N ALA A 67 -0.10 -4.25 4.46
CA ALA A 67 0.75 -5.44 4.55
C ALA A 67 1.34 -5.63 5.96
N ILE A 68 1.83 -4.55 6.57
CA ILE A 68 2.35 -4.54 7.94
C ILE A 68 1.24 -4.96 8.92
N ALA A 69 0.06 -4.34 8.81
CA ALA A 69 -1.08 -4.64 9.67
C ALA A 69 -1.54 -6.11 9.56
N ILE A 70 -1.62 -6.63 8.33
CA ILE A 70 -1.95 -8.03 8.05
C ILE A 70 -0.88 -8.97 8.59
N GLY A 71 0.40 -8.61 8.47
CA GLY A 71 1.52 -9.36 9.02
C GLY A 71 1.38 -9.54 10.53
N CYS A 72 1.15 -8.45 11.25
CA CYS A 72 0.91 -8.50 12.69
C CYS A 72 -0.29 -9.38 13.04
N LEU A 73 -1.43 -9.21 12.35
CA LEU A 73 -2.65 -9.99 12.61
C LEU A 73 -2.46 -11.50 12.42
N LYS A 74 -1.63 -11.90 11.45
CA LYS A 74 -1.33 -13.32 11.21
C LYS A 74 -0.41 -13.88 12.30
N CYS A 75 0.53 -13.09 12.78
CA CYS A 75 1.52 -13.49 13.77
C CYS A 75 1.02 -13.43 15.21
N CYS A 76 -0.02 -12.64 15.52
CA CYS A 76 -0.53 -12.49 16.89
C CYS A 76 -1.31 -13.71 17.41
N GLY A 77 -1.43 -14.78 16.61
CA GLY A 77 -2.03 -16.03 17.07
C GLY A 77 -3.55 -15.98 17.23
N LEU A 78 -4.24 -15.07 16.52
CA LEU A 78 -5.71 -14.99 16.53
C LEU A 78 -6.39 -16.15 15.77
N PHE A 79 -5.75 -16.66 14.72
CA PHE A 79 -6.32 -17.63 13.79
C PHE A 79 -5.89 -19.12 13.88
N PRO A 80 -4.80 -19.54 14.58
CA PRO A 80 -4.28 -20.90 14.45
C PRO A 80 -5.06 -21.97 15.22
N HIS A 81 -5.97 -21.64 16.16
CA HIS A 81 -6.63 -22.65 16.99
C HIS A 81 -8.17 -22.55 16.96
N PRO A 82 -8.86 -23.53 16.33
CA PRO A 82 -10.30 -23.63 16.44
C PRO A 82 -10.67 -24.00 17.89
N MET A 83 -11.44 -23.13 18.54
CA MET A 83 -12.30 -23.46 19.68
C MET A 83 -11.65 -23.92 20.99
N ARG A 84 -10.73 -23.13 21.55
CA ARG A 84 -10.62 -23.01 23.03
C ARG A 84 -10.29 -21.57 23.42
N PHE A 85 -11.32 -20.72 23.51
CA PHE A 85 -11.20 -19.41 24.13
C PHE A 85 -10.81 -19.59 25.61
N ASN A 86 -9.52 -19.61 25.85
CA ASN A 86 -9.01 -19.58 27.20
C ASN A 86 -9.37 -18.20 27.78
N TYR A 87 -9.56 -18.10 29.10
CA TYR A 87 -9.92 -16.82 29.74
C TYR A 87 -8.96 -15.67 29.36
N ARG A 88 -7.70 -16.01 29.09
CA ARG A 88 -6.65 -15.10 28.60
C ARG A 88 -6.94 -14.52 27.21
N GLU A 89 -7.36 -15.34 26.24
CA GLU A 89 -7.67 -14.90 24.87
C GLU A 89 -8.92 -14.03 24.83
N ARG A 90 -9.94 -14.36 25.64
CA ARG A 90 -11.15 -13.53 25.76
C ARG A 90 -10.83 -12.14 26.35
N ARG A 91 -9.93 -12.08 27.35
CA ARG A 91 -9.40 -10.81 27.87
C ARG A 91 -8.56 -10.06 26.85
N ALA A 92 -7.70 -10.76 26.11
CA ALA A 92 -6.88 -10.17 25.04
C ALA A 92 -7.75 -9.55 23.95
N PHE A 93 -8.81 -10.25 23.53
CA PHE A 93 -9.77 -9.75 22.55
C PHE A 93 -10.58 -8.56 23.09
N LEU A 94 -11.01 -8.61 24.36
CA LEU A 94 -11.75 -7.50 24.98
C LEU A 94 -10.89 -6.24 25.08
N ILE A 95 -9.66 -6.36 25.58
CA ILE A 95 -8.74 -5.23 25.76
C ILE A 95 -8.28 -4.70 24.41
N GLY A 96 -7.85 -5.59 23.51
CA GLY A 96 -7.49 -5.21 22.14
C GLY A 96 -8.67 -4.54 21.44
N GLY A 97 -9.87 -5.13 21.52
CA GLY A 97 -11.09 -4.58 20.94
C GLY A 97 -11.44 -3.22 21.52
N GLY A 98 -11.21 -3.01 22.82
CA GLY A 98 -11.31 -1.70 23.46
C GLY A 98 -10.34 -0.67 22.87
N VAL A 99 -9.07 -1.03 22.64
CA VAL A 99 -8.08 -0.14 21.99
C VAL A 99 -8.52 0.19 20.56
N LEU A 100 -8.96 -0.79 19.79
CA LEU A 100 -9.45 -0.59 18.43
C LEU A 100 -10.71 0.30 18.43
N LEU A 101 -11.62 0.10 19.36
CA LEU A 101 -12.81 0.93 19.53
C LEU A 101 -12.42 2.37 19.89
N VAL A 102 -11.48 2.59 20.79
CA VAL A 102 -10.97 3.93 21.11
C VAL A 102 -10.36 4.61 19.88
N CYS A 103 -9.59 3.88 19.07
CA CYS A 103 -9.03 4.41 17.82
C CYS A 103 -10.11 4.75 16.78
N VAL A 104 -11.13 3.90 16.63
CA VAL A 104 -12.26 4.18 15.72
C VAL A 104 -13.11 5.34 16.23
N VAL A 105 -13.37 5.41 17.54
CA VAL A 105 -14.11 6.50 18.17
C VAL A 105 -13.33 7.80 18.06
N SER A 106 -12.01 7.80 18.23
CA SER A 106 -11.20 9.01 18.03
C SER A 106 -11.22 9.50 16.58
N LEU A 107 -11.17 8.59 15.60
CA LEU A 107 -11.44 8.95 14.19
C LEU A 107 -12.83 9.54 14.00
N LEU A 108 -13.87 8.91 14.55
CA LEU A 108 -15.24 9.37 14.40
C LEU A 108 -15.44 10.75 15.03
N LEU A 109 -14.89 10.99 16.22
CA LEU A 109 -14.84 12.30 16.87
C LEU A 109 -14.15 13.34 15.99
N LEU A 110 -12.99 13.00 15.40
CA LEU A 110 -12.28 13.87 14.45
C LEU A 110 -13.10 14.16 13.18
N THR A 111 -14.03 13.28 12.79
CA THR A 111 -14.88 13.47 11.59
C THR A 111 -16.22 14.15 11.84
N VAL A 112 -16.84 13.92 13.00
CA VAL A 112 -18.22 14.35 13.31
C VAL A 112 -18.23 15.66 14.08
N VAL A 113 -17.17 15.98 14.82
CA VAL A 113 -17.08 17.26 15.53
C VAL A 113 -16.84 18.38 14.52
N PRO A 114 -17.73 19.39 14.43
CA PRO A 114 -17.71 20.42 13.39
C PRO A 114 -16.60 21.48 13.60
N HIS A 115 -15.54 21.16 14.34
CA HIS A 115 -14.37 22.03 14.52
C HIS A 115 -13.26 21.61 13.55
N ALA A 116 -13.46 21.99 12.28
CA ALA A 116 -12.49 22.40 11.25
C ALA A 116 -11.01 21.94 11.31
N VAL A 117 -10.69 20.66 11.47
CA VAL A 117 -9.28 20.20 11.32
C VAL A 117 -9.05 19.19 10.17
N LEU A 118 -10.04 18.39 9.76
CA LEU A 118 -9.84 17.39 8.68
C LEU A 118 -10.91 17.37 7.57
N VAL A 119 -12.00 18.12 7.72
CA VAL A 119 -13.00 18.30 6.65
C VAL A 119 -12.49 19.42 5.73
N SER A 120 -12.23 19.11 4.47
CA SER A 120 -11.91 20.12 3.47
C SER A 120 -13.02 21.16 3.41
N ALA A 121 -12.66 22.45 3.41
CA ALA A 121 -13.57 23.61 3.41
C ALA A 121 -14.57 23.66 2.24
N THR A 122 -14.60 22.65 1.37
CA THR A 122 -15.35 22.56 0.12
C THR A 122 -16.50 21.53 0.14
N GLY A 123 -16.77 20.85 1.26
CA GLY A 123 -17.97 20.00 1.40
C GLY A 123 -18.01 18.73 0.51
N GLY A 124 -16.89 18.36 -0.11
CA GLY A 124 -16.76 17.12 -0.89
C GLY A 124 -16.25 15.96 -0.04
N TYR A 125 -16.99 14.84 0.00
CA TYR A 125 -16.51 13.59 0.63
C TYR A 125 -15.34 12.94 -0.14
N PHE A 126 -15.07 13.36 -1.39
CA PHE A 126 -13.93 12.98 -2.21
C PHE A 126 -13.50 14.18 -3.09
N PRO A 127 -12.21 14.53 -3.21
CA PRO A 127 -11.03 14.05 -2.48
C PRO A 127 -10.75 14.95 -1.25
N SER A 128 -11.02 14.44 -0.04
CA SER A 128 -10.70 15.15 1.21
C SER A 128 -9.47 14.54 1.90
N PRO A 129 -8.74 15.30 2.75
CA PRO A 129 -7.61 14.79 3.54
C PRO A 129 -7.97 13.54 4.37
N PHE A 130 -9.24 13.41 4.72
CA PHE A 130 -9.81 12.27 5.43
C PHE A 130 -9.71 10.97 4.62
N SER A 131 -10.12 10.96 3.35
CA SER A 131 -10.06 9.75 2.51
C SER A 131 -8.61 9.26 2.30
N TYR A 132 -7.65 10.19 2.25
CA TYR A 132 -6.23 9.83 2.14
C TYR A 132 -5.64 9.22 3.43
N SER A 133 -6.18 9.60 4.60
CA SER A 133 -5.63 9.23 5.91
C SER A 133 -6.34 8.04 6.55
N LEU A 134 -7.52 7.67 6.03
CA LEU A 134 -8.35 6.58 6.56
C LEU A 134 -7.64 5.22 6.53
N ILE A 135 -7.06 4.85 5.38
CA ILE A 135 -6.38 3.55 5.23
C ILE A 135 -5.12 3.45 6.12
N PRO A 136 -4.24 4.47 6.17
CA PRO A 136 -3.13 4.50 7.13
C PRO A 136 -3.58 4.37 8.59
N PHE A 137 -4.64 5.08 8.98
CA PHE A 137 -5.13 5.04 10.35
C PHE A 137 -5.71 3.67 10.72
N LEU A 138 -6.51 3.07 9.84
CA LEU A 138 -7.05 1.72 10.07
C LEU A 138 -5.93 0.70 10.19
N SER A 139 -4.91 0.79 9.31
CA SER A 139 -3.73 -0.07 9.36
C SER A 139 -3.00 0.06 10.70
N PHE A 140 -2.82 1.29 11.19
CA PHE A 140 -2.21 1.55 12.50
C PHE A 140 -3.06 0.97 13.65
N SER A 141 -4.38 1.17 13.62
CA SER A 141 -5.32 0.66 14.64
C SER A 141 -5.31 -0.86 14.71
N ILE A 142 -5.30 -1.53 13.55
CA ILE A 142 -5.21 -2.99 13.45
C ILE A 142 -3.86 -3.48 13.97
N CYS A 143 -2.78 -2.79 13.64
CA CYS A 143 -1.44 -3.12 14.14
C CYS A 143 -1.38 -3.01 15.67
N ALA A 144 -1.89 -1.90 16.24
CA ALA A 144 -1.97 -1.69 17.69
C ALA A 144 -2.81 -2.78 18.38
N PHE A 145 -4.00 -3.08 17.84
CA PHE A 145 -4.85 -4.19 18.31
C PHE A 145 -4.07 -5.50 18.34
N SER A 146 -3.37 -5.81 17.25
CA SER A 146 -2.66 -7.06 17.07
C SER A 146 -1.49 -7.23 18.03
N ILE A 147 -0.76 -6.14 18.31
CA ILE A 147 0.34 -6.14 19.28
C ILE A 147 -0.21 -6.33 20.70
N VAL A 148 -1.24 -5.57 21.09
CA VAL A 148 -1.88 -5.68 22.41
C VAL A 148 -2.44 -7.09 22.63
N TYR A 149 -3.13 -7.63 21.62
CA TYR A 149 -3.64 -8.99 21.65
C TYR A 149 -2.51 -10.00 21.85
N GLY A 150 -1.44 -9.92 21.05
CA GLY A 150 -0.34 -10.87 21.11
C GLY A 150 0.46 -10.82 22.41
N LEU A 151 0.59 -9.64 23.03
CA LEU A 151 1.22 -9.49 24.35
C LEU A 151 0.37 -10.15 25.46
N ILE A 152 -0.95 -9.96 25.44
CA ILE A 152 -1.86 -10.50 26.48
C ILE A 152 -2.09 -12.01 26.30
N ALA A 153 -2.20 -12.47 25.05
CA ALA A 153 -2.29 -13.88 24.70
C ALA A 153 -0.98 -14.63 24.99
N GLY A 154 0.14 -13.91 25.11
CA GLY A 154 1.47 -14.47 25.36
C GLY A 154 2.11 -15.04 24.10
N THR A 155 1.65 -14.65 22.90
CA THR A 155 2.30 -15.04 21.63
C THR A 155 3.53 -14.17 21.36
N PHE A 156 3.50 -12.90 21.77
CA PHE A 156 4.65 -12.00 21.73
C PHE A 156 5.22 -11.88 23.14
N GLN A 157 6.42 -12.40 23.34
CA GLN A 157 7.11 -12.38 24.64
C GLN A 157 8.16 -11.26 24.67
N THR A 158 8.70 -10.90 23.51
CA THR A 158 9.77 -9.92 23.37
C THR A 158 9.46 -8.86 22.32
N LEU A 159 10.12 -7.70 22.42
CA LEU A 159 10.07 -6.66 21.37
C LEU A 159 10.55 -7.18 20.01
N ARG A 160 11.42 -8.19 19.99
CA ARG A 160 11.89 -8.83 18.77
C ARG A 160 10.77 -9.56 18.05
N ASP A 161 9.88 -10.24 18.77
CA ASP A 161 8.74 -10.95 18.16
C ASP A 161 7.78 -9.97 17.47
N VAL A 162 7.58 -8.80 18.07
CA VAL A 162 6.79 -7.72 17.46
C VAL A 162 7.48 -7.21 16.20
N TYR A 163 8.78 -6.93 16.25
CA TYR A 163 9.56 -6.49 15.09
C TYR A 163 9.54 -7.51 13.93
N ASP A 164 9.71 -8.79 14.24
CA ASP A 164 9.69 -9.87 13.25
C ASP A 164 8.29 -10.03 12.64
N SER A 165 7.22 -9.78 13.40
CA SER A 165 5.84 -9.78 12.88
C SER A 165 5.57 -8.65 11.87
N LEU A 166 6.11 -7.46 12.13
CA LEU A 166 6.02 -6.30 11.23
C LEU A 166 6.78 -6.59 9.92
N LEU A 167 8.00 -7.12 10.04
CA LEU A 167 8.82 -7.51 8.89
C LEU A 167 8.20 -8.64 8.08
N TYR A 168 7.55 -9.60 8.73
CA TYR A 168 6.85 -10.68 8.05
C TYR A 168 5.78 -10.14 7.09
N GLY A 169 5.02 -9.13 7.50
CA GLY A 169 4.04 -8.44 6.65
C GLY A 169 4.66 -7.85 5.39
N ILE A 170 5.79 -7.14 5.54
CA ILE A 170 6.51 -6.53 4.42
C ILE A 170 7.06 -7.61 3.47
N ARG A 171 7.68 -8.67 4.01
CA ARG A 171 8.21 -9.79 3.21
C ARG A 171 7.11 -10.50 2.43
N TRP A 172 5.93 -10.64 3.04
CA TRP A 172 4.77 -11.23 2.38
C TRP A 172 4.23 -10.36 1.23
N ALA A 173 4.26 -9.04 1.38
CA ALA A 173 3.81 -8.09 0.36
C ALA A 173 4.88 -7.69 -0.68
N ALA A 174 6.16 -8.04 -0.46
CA ALA A 174 7.26 -7.76 -1.38
C ALA A 174 6.95 -8.07 -2.86
N PRO A 175 6.36 -9.24 -3.25
CA PRO A 175 5.99 -9.47 -4.64
C PRO A 175 4.93 -8.48 -5.14
N CYS A 176 3.93 -8.13 -4.33
CA CYS A 176 2.90 -7.16 -4.71
C CYS A 176 3.47 -5.74 -4.88
N VAL A 177 4.38 -5.33 -3.99
CA VAL A 177 5.10 -4.05 -4.10
C VAL A 177 5.90 -4.00 -5.42
N LEU A 178 6.62 -5.07 -5.74
CA LEU A 178 7.39 -5.16 -6.98
C LEU A 178 6.50 -4.99 -8.21
N PHE A 179 5.39 -5.73 -8.29
CA PHE A 179 4.46 -5.60 -9.41
C PHE A 179 3.83 -4.24 -9.52
N TYR A 180 3.48 -3.64 -8.37
CA TYR A 180 2.93 -2.29 -8.36
C TYR A 180 3.90 -1.29 -8.99
N ILE A 181 5.17 -1.33 -8.60
CA ILE A 181 6.22 -0.45 -9.12
C ILE A 181 6.39 -0.65 -10.64
N LEU A 182 6.48 -1.90 -11.10
CA LEU A 182 6.62 -2.18 -12.54
C LEU A 182 5.40 -1.74 -13.34
N PHE A 183 4.20 -1.97 -12.80
CA PHE A 183 2.95 -1.65 -13.48
C PHE A 183 2.71 -0.15 -13.56
N ILE A 184 2.90 0.60 -12.46
CA ILE A 184 2.67 2.05 -12.46
C ILE A 184 3.67 2.76 -13.36
N GLN A 185 4.92 2.30 -13.39
CA GLN A 185 5.93 2.81 -14.30
C GLN A 185 5.50 2.60 -15.76
N PHE A 186 5.12 1.37 -16.11
CA PHE A 186 4.68 1.05 -17.47
C PHE A 186 3.41 1.81 -17.88
N TYR A 187 2.46 1.96 -16.96
CA TYR A 187 1.21 2.67 -17.21
C TYR A 187 1.42 4.16 -17.47
N GLU A 188 2.21 4.85 -16.64
CA GLU A 188 2.52 6.26 -16.86
C GLU A 188 3.39 6.45 -18.10
N SER A 189 4.27 5.49 -18.39
CA SER A 189 5.04 5.49 -19.64
C SER A 189 4.13 5.38 -20.88
N LEU A 190 3.14 4.48 -20.86
CA LEU A 190 2.15 4.37 -21.92
C LEU A 190 1.37 5.67 -22.10
N ARG A 191 0.94 6.27 -20.99
CA ARG A 191 0.20 7.54 -21.00
C ARG A 191 1.04 8.66 -21.59
N PHE A 192 2.33 8.74 -21.26
CA PHE A 192 3.22 9.75 -21.85
C PHE A 192 3.36 9.58 -23.37
N VAL A 193 3.51 8.35 -23.86
CA VAL A 193 3.73 8.06 -25.29
C VAL A 193 2.49 8.37 -26.13
N PHE A 194 1.29 8.06 -25.62
CA PHE A 194 0.04 8.15 -26.38
C PHE A 194 -0.87 9.34 -26.04
N GLY A 195 -0.62 10.06 -24.93
CA GLY A 195 -1.39 11.23 -24.50
C GLY A 195 -2.47 10.91 -23.48
#